data_AF-A0A3G1CGJ7-F1
#
_entry.id   AF-A0A3G1CGJ7-F1
#
_cell.length_a   1.000
_cell.length_b   1.000
_cell.length_c   1.000
_cell.angle_alpha   90.00
_cell.angle_beta   90.00
_cell.angle_gamma   90.00
#
_symmetry.space_group_name_H-M   'P 1'
#
loop_
_entity.id
_entity.type
_entity.pdbx_description
1 polymer ?
#
loop_
_entity_poly.entity_id
_entity_poly.type
_entity_poly.pdbx_seq_one_letter_code
_entity_poly.pdbx_strand_id
1 'polypeptide(L)'
;GEKSNDTTKTHPAIKVHNYSGPLRVRISLVTKTPPYKPHPHELVGKDCKHGYYEADLQDRRVHSFQNLGIQCVKKKDVAEAISCRLQTNNNPYNISEAEVWAEEYDLNAVRLCFQASISLPTGEICPLEPVVSQPIYDNRAPNTAELKICRVNKNSGSCRGGDEIFLLCDKVQKEDIEVRFYLDSWEGKGSFSQADVHRQVAIVFRTPPYSDPHLTEPVRVKMQLRRPSDREVSEPMDF
;
A
#
# COMPACT_ATOMS: atom_id res chain seq x y z
N GLY A 1 11.63 2.10 0.20
CA GLY A 1 11.56 1.14 1.30
C GLY A 1 10.69 1.74 2.39
N GLU A 2 10.08 0.93 3.25
CA GLU A 2 9.10 1.40 4.25
C GLU A 2 9.66 2.51 5.17
N LYS A 3 10.93 2.41 5.57
CA LYS A 3 11.61 3.39 6.44
C LYS A 3 12.31 4.51 5.67
N SER A 4 11.92 4.75 4.41
CA SER A 4 12.54 5.80 3.59
C SER A 4 11.97 7.16 3.97
N ASN A 5 12.82 8.17 4.11
CA ASN A 5 12.42 9.56 4.37
C ASN A 5 13.15 10.52 3.41
N ASP A 6 13.00 11.83 3.61
CA ASP A 6 13.62 12.84 2.73
C ASP A 6 15.14 12.87 2.84
N THR A 7 15.69 12.62 4.03
CA THR A 7 17.13 12.65 4.30
C THR A 7 17.83 11.31 4.04
N THR A 8 17.11 10.20 4.14
CA THR A 8 17.66 8.84 4.11
C THR A 8 16.76 7.95 3.27
N LYS A 9 17.19 7.73 2.03
CA LYS A 9 16.48 6.83 1.12
C LYS A 9 16.81 5.38 1.47
N THR A 10 15.78 4.58 1.67
CA THR A 10 15.90 3.12 1.85
C THR A 10 15.15 2.40 0.74
N HIS A 11 15.52 1.15 0.47
CA HIS A 11 14.99 0.36 -0.64
C HIS A 11 14.47 -1.00 -0.16
N PRO A 12 13.58 -1.67 -0.91
CA PRO A 12 13.25 -3.06 -0.63
C PRO A 12 14.52 -3.89 -0.50
N ALA A 13 14.62 -4.66 0.57
CA ALA A 13 15.80 -5.45 0.86
C ALA A 13 15.42 -6.80 1.46
N ILE A 14 16.18 -7.83 1.13
CA ILE A 14 16.02 -9.18 1.66
C ILE A 14 17.30 -9.65 2.34
N LYS A 15 17.14 -10.63 3.22
CA LYS A 15 18.23 -11.36 3.87
C LYS A 15 17.91 -12.84 3.83
N VAL A 16 18.85 -13.63 3.32
CA VAL A 16 18.78 -15.09 3.44
C VAL A 16 19.37 -15.47 4.79
N HIS A 17 18.58 -16.16 5.61
CA HIS A 17 19.03 -16.63 6.90
C HIS A 17 19.84 -17.93 6.73
N ASN A 18 20.89 -18.11 7.52
CA ASN A 18 21.74 -19.31 7.55
C ASN A 18 22.44 -19.65 6.22
N TYR A 19 22.61 -18.68 5.32
CA TYR A 19 23.35 -18.83 4.07
C TYR A 19 24.19 -17.56 3.80
N SER A 20 25.41 -17.76 3.31
CA SER A 20 26.31 -16.68 2.86
C SER A 20 27.12 -17.27 1.70
N GLY A 21 26.71 -16.90 0.49
CA GLY A 21 27.19 -17.51 -0.75
C GLY A 21 26.45 -16.95 -1.97
N PRO A 22 26.75 -17.44 -3.18
CA PRO A 22 26.11 -17.01 -4.41
C PRO A 22 24.60 -17.23 -4.37
N LEU A 23 23.85 -16.18 -4.69
CA LEU A 23 22.39 -16.19 -4.59
C LEU A 23 21.78 -15.70 -5.90
N ARG A 24 20.95 -16.52 -6.55
CA ARG A 24 20.12 -16.06 -7.66
C ARG A 24 18.77 -15.60 -7.13
N VAL A 25 18.35 -14.39 -7.47
CA VAL A 25 17.06 -13.84 -7.04
C VAL A 25 16.23 -13.46 -8.25
N ARG A 26 14.95 -13.84 -8.22
CA ARG A 26 13.89 -13.33 -9.09
C ARG A 26 12.87 -12.57 -8.25
N ILE A 27 12.48 -11.39 -8.69
CA ILE A 27 11.41 -10.60 -8.06
C ILE A 27 10.30 -10.39 -9.07
N SER A 28 9.09 -10.85 -8.76
CA SER A 28 7.91 -10.70 -9.61
C SER A 28 6.79 -9.99 -8.88
N LEU A 29 5.74 -9.61 -9.61
CA LEU A 29 4.52 -9.03 -9.05
C LEU A 29 3.45 -10.11 -8.93
N VAL A 30 2.81 -10.18 -7.76
CA VAL A 30 1.67 -11.07 -7.47
C VAL A 30 0.49 -10.30 -6.90
N THR A 31 -0.69 -10.92 -6.91
CA THR A 31 -1.92 -10.34 -6.33
C THR A 31 -1.79 -10.07 -4.83
N LYS A 32 -2.60 -9.14 -4.31
CA LYS A 32 -2.60 -8.76 -2.88
C LYS A 32 -2.95 -9.91 -1.93
N THR A 33 -3.84 -10.82 -2.34
CA THR A 33 -4.36 -11.91 -1.51
C THR A 33 -3.93 -13.29 -2.02
N PRO A 34 -3.79 -14.30 -1.14
CA PRO A 34 -3.69 -15.69 -1.54
C PRO A 34 -4.85 -16.06 -2.49
N PRO A 35 -4.60 -16.89 -3.52
CA PRO A 35 -3.41 -17.72 -3.73
C PRO A 35 -2.23 -17.03 -4.45
N TYR A 36 -2.11 -15.69 -4.43
CA TYR A 36 -0.96 -14.95 -5.00
C TYR A 36 -0.70 -15.28 -6.49
N LYS A 37 -1.70 -14.99 -7.32
CA LYS A 37 -1.65 -15.15 -8.78
C LYS A 37 -0.61 -14.19 -9.39
N PRO A 38 0.00 -14.51 -10.54
CA PRO A 38 0.84 -13.58 -11.28
C PRO A 38 0.09 -12.28 -11.57
N HIS A 39 0.66 -11.14 -11.22
CA HIS A 39 0.00 -9.85 -11.45
C HIS A 39 0.22 -9.36 -12.89
N PRO A 40 -0.78 -8.72 -13.53
CA PRO A 40 -0.65 -8.27 -14.92
C PRO A 40 0.33 -7.09 -15.09
N HIS A 41 0.49 -6.22 -14.07
CA HIS A 41 1.49 -5.14 -14.08
C HIS A 41 2.92 -5.67 -14.26
N GLU A 42 3.83 -4.77 -14.64
CA GLU A 42 5.22 -5.09 -14.91
C GLU A 42 6.16 -4.47 -13.90
N LEU A 43 7.08 -5.29 -13.37
CA LEU A 43 8.27 -4.77 -12.72
C LEU A 43 9.24 -4.30 -13.82
N VAL A 44 9.62 -3.03 -13.76
CA VAL A 44 10.51 -2.37 -14.71
C VAL A 44 11.68 -1.75 -13.97
N GLY A 45 12.83 -1.64 -14.64
CA GLY A 45 14.04 -1.12 -14.02
C GLY A 45 15.28 -1.84 -14.52
N LYS A 46 16.39 -1.63 -13.81
CA LYS A 46 17.63 -2.36 -14.09
C LYS A 46 17.43 -3.86 -13.85
N ASP A 47 17.96 -4.69 -14.73
CA ASP A 47 17.90 -6.16 -14.66
C ASP A 47 16.45 -6.73 -14.66
N CYS A 48 15.48 -5.94 -15.14
CA CYS A 48 14.09 -6.36 -15.32
C CYS A 48 13.83 -6.79 -16.78
N LYS A 49 13.10 -7.90 -16.95
CA LYS A 49 12.65 -8.43 -18.24
C LYS A 49 11.31 -9.14 -18.06
N HIS A 50 10.41 -9.03 -19.04
CA HIS A 50 9.11 -9.71 -19.04
C HIS A 50 8.27 -9.52 -17.74
N GLY A 51 8.40 -8.35 -17.10
CA GLY A 51 7.67 -7.99 -15.89
C GLY A 51 8.24 -8.54 -14.58
N TYR A 52 9.45 -9.11 -14.57
CA TYR A 52 10.18 -9.51 -13.37
C TYR A 52 11.63 -9.04 -13.38
N TYR A 53 12.21 -8.85 -12.20
CA TYR A 53 13.65 -8.63 -11.97
C TYR A 53 14.33 -9.98 -11.80
N GLU A 54 15.54 -10.16 -12.36
CA GLU A 54 16.34 -11.36 -12.11
C GLU A 54 17.84 -11.07 -12.16
N ALA A 55 18.57 -11.46 -11.11
CA ALA A 55 20.02 -11.27 -11.05
C ALA A 55 20.71 -12.32 -10.16
N ASP A 56 21.99 -12.59 -10.47
CA ASP A 56 22.91 -13.29 -9.59
C ASP A 56 23.59 -12.27 -8.66
N LEU A 57 23.48 -12.49 -7.35
CA LEU A 57 23.93 -11.58 -6.31
C LEU A 57 25.22 -12.10 -5.66
N GLN A 58 26.14 -11.18 -5.42
CA GLN A 58 27.41 -11.43 -4.72
C GLN A 58 27.17 -11.75 -3.24
N ASP A 59 28.09 -12.48 -2.62
CA ASP A 59 28.01 -12.84 -1.19
C ASP A 59 27.91 -11.59 -0.29
N ARG A 60 26.69 -11.35 0.22
CA ARG A 60 26.36 -10.28 1.16
C ARG A 60 25.25 -10.74 2.09
N ARG A 61 25.26 -10.21 3.31
CA ARG A 61 24.24 -10.54 4.31
C ARG A 61 22.86 -9.94 4.00
N VAL A 62 22.82 -8.82 3.32
CA VAL A 62 21.58 -8.09 2.97
C VAL A 62 21.71 -7.59 1.54
N HIS A 63 20.68 -7.85 0.74
CA HIS A 63 20.59 -7.41 -0.65
C HIS A 63 19.49 -6.37 -0.77
N SER A 64 19.84 -5.18 -1.24
CA SER A 64 18.90 -4.08 -1.47
C SER A 64 18.66 -3.89 -2.97
N PHE A 65 17.40 -3.75 -3.36
CA PHE A 65 16.98 -3.62 -4.76
C PHE A 65 16.56 -2.18 -5.03
N GLN A 66 17.41 -1.46 -5.73
CA GLN A 66 17.17 -0.07 -6.13
C GLN A 66 16.56 -0.01 -7.53
N ASN A 67 15.98 1.13 -7.89
CA ASN A 67 15.47 1.40 -9.24
C ASN A 67 14.42 0.38 -9.73
N LEU A 68 13.63 -0.19 -8.83
CA LEU A 68 12.44 -0.96 -9.16
C LEU A 68 11.26 0.00 -9.34
N GLY A 69 10.67 -0.01 -10.54
CA GLY A 69 9.43 0.68 -10.88
C GLY A 69 8.33 -0.33 -11.20
N ILE A 70 7.08 0.09 -11.05
CA ILE A 70 5.90 -0.70 -11.46
C ILE A 70 5.24 0.03 -12.62
N GLN A 71 5.14 -0.64 -13.76
CA GLN A 71 4.41 -0.17 -14.92
C GLN A 71 3.02 -0.81 -14.94
N CYS A 72 1.99 0.03 -14.78
CA CYS A 72 0.60 -0.41 -14.78
C CYS A 72 0.15 -0.77 -16.20
N VAL A 73 -0.54 -1.89 -16.35
CA VAL A 73 -1.25 -2.25 -17.58
C VAL A 73 -2.68 -1.70 -17.58
N LYS A 74 -3.23 -1.45 -18.77
CA LYS A 74 -4.64 -1.04 -18.91
C LYS A 74 -5.56 -2.25 -18.79
N LYS A 75 -6.80 -2.06 -18.33
CA LYS A 75 -7.79 -3.15 -18.15
C LYS A 75 -7.98 -4.02 -19.41
N LYS A 76 -7.95 -3.40 -20.60
CA LYS A 76 -8.07 -4.10 -21.90
C LYS A 76 -6.88 -5.01 -22.24
N ASP A 77 -5.71 -4.75 -21.67
CA ASP A 77 -4.45 -5.45 -22.01
C ASP A 77 -4.10 -6.51 -20.93
N VAL A 78 -4.97 -6.69 -19.91
CA VAL A 78 -4.75 -7.64 -18.80
C VAL A 78 -4.60 -9.07 -19.29
N ALA A 79 -5.45 -9.51 -20.21
CA ALA A 79 -5.42 -10.90 -20.70
C ALA A 79 -4.12 -11.21 -21.47
N GLU A 80 -3.64 -10.28 -22.28
CA GLU A 80 -2.36 -10.41 -22.98
C GLU A 80 -1.20 -10.45 -21.98
N ALA A 81 -1.20 -9.54 -21.00
CA ALA A 81 -0.17 -9.48 -19.97
C ALA A 81 -0.07 -10.78 -19.16
N ILE A 82 -1.19 -11.33 -18.70
CA ILE A 82 -1.22 -12.61 -17.96
C ILE A 82 -0.72 -13.77 -18.81
N SER A 83 -1.12 -13.83 -20.09
CA SER A 83 -0.63 -14.85 -21.02
C SER A 83 0.90 -14.80 -21.15
N CYS A 84 1.49 -13.60 -21.22
CA CYS A 84 2.93 -13.41 -21.22
C CYS A 84 3.59 -13.89 -19.91
N ARG A 85 2.97 -13.66 -18.73
CA ARG A 85 3.49 -14.15 -17.44
C ARG A 85 3.55 -15.69 -17.41
N LEU A 86 2.51 -16.35 -17.90
CA LEU A 86 2.47 -17.82 -17.96
C LEU A 86 3.53 -18.37 -18.93
N GLN A 87 3.65 -17.80 -20.13
CA GLN A 87 4.65 -18.20 -21.13
C GLN A 87 6.10 -18.03 -20.66
N THR A 88 6.35 -17.05 -19.78
CA THR A 88 7.69 -16.77 -19.23
C THR A 88 7.95 -17.46 -17.89
N ASN A 89 7.08 -18.41 -17.50
CA ASN A 89 7.14 -19.13 -16.22
C ASN A 89 7.21 -18.17 -15.01
N ASN A 90 6.49 -17.05 -15.07
CA ASN A 90 6.38 -16.10 -13.98
C ASN A 90 5.15 -16.43 -13.11
N ASN A 91 5.16 -17.63 -12.53
CA ASN A 91 4.10 -18.15 -11.68
C ASN A 91 4.69 -18.74 -10.39
N PRO A 92 5.06 -17.89 -9.39
CA PRO A 92 5.85 -18.31 -8.25
C PRO A 92 5.17 -19.36 -7.36
N TYR A 93 3.84 -19.40 -7.36
CA TYR A 93 3.04 -20.34 -6.57
C TYR A 93 2.44 -21.48 -7.41
N ASN A 94 2.84 -21.61 -8.69
CA ASN A 94 2.35 -22.64 -9.61
C ASN A 94 0.81 -22.73 -9.66
N ILE A 95 0.14 -21.58 -9.63
CA ILE A 95 -1.32 -21.51 -9.69
C ILE A 95 -1.81 -22.04 -11.03
N SER A 96 -2.84 -22.90 -11.01
CA SER A 96 -3.36 -23.49 -12.24
C SER A 96 -3.93 -22.41 -13.16
N GLU A 97 -3.88 -22.63 -14.47
CA GLU A 97 -4.42 -21.65 -15.43
C GLU A 97 -5.90 -21.34 -15.14
N ALA A 98 -6.71 -22.36 -14.81
CA ALA A 98 -8.11 -22.17 -14.44
C ALA A 98 -8.29 -21.19 -13.27
N GLU A 99 -7.44 -21.27 -12.24
CA GLU A 99 -7.49 -20.38 -11.08
C GLU A 99 -6.95 -18.98 -11.38
N VAL A 100 -5.94 -18.88 -12.25
CA VAL A 100 -5.40 -17.59 -12.74
C VAL A 100 -6.48 -16.76 -13.43
N TRP A 101 -7.41 -17.42 -14.14
CA TRP A 101 -8.51 -16.77 -14.88
C TRP A 101 -9.85 -16.70 -14.14
N ALA A 102 -9.94 -17.26 -12.93
CA ALA A 102 -11.22 -17.39 -12.21
C ALA A 102 -11.79 -16.06 -11.68
N GLU A 103 -10.96 -15.06 -11.42
CA GLU A 103 -11.36 -13.79 -10.77
C GLU A 103 -10.74 -12.58 -11.49
N GLU A 104 -11.39 -11.42 -11.37
CA GLU A 104 -10.82 -10.15 -11.81
C GLU A 104 -9.61 -9.73 -10.95
N TYR A 105 -8.66 -9.05 -11.59
CA TYR A 105 -7.47 -8.53 -10.91
C TYR A 105 -7.72 -7.15 -10.31
N ASP A 106 -7.33 -6.95 -9.04
CA ASP A 106 -7.21 -5.61 -8.45
C ASP A 106 -5.96 -4.92 -9.00
N LEU A 107 -6.16 -4.01 -9.96
CA LEU A 107 -5.07 -3.27 -10.60
C LEU A 107 -4.48 -2.15 -9.72
N ASN A 108 -5.02 -1.91 -8.53
CA ASN A 108 -4.56 -0.85 -7.64
C ASN A 108 -3.63 -1.37 -6.53
N ALA A 109 -3.43 -2.69 -6.43
CA ALA A 109 -2.61 -3.27 -5.38
C ALA A 109 -1.81 -4.49 -5.87
N VAL A 110 -0.51 -4.49 -5.60
CA VAL A 110 0.40 -5.59 -5.91
C VAL A 110 1.22 -5.99 -4.69
N ARG A 111 1.86 -7.16 -4.72
CA ARG A 111 2.97 -7.50 -3.82
C ARG A 111 4.20 -7.85 -4.63
N LEU A 112 5.38 -7.54 -4.10
CA LEU A 112 6.64 -8.11 -4.59
C LEU A 112 6.74 -9.55 -4.09
N CYS A 113 6.95 -10.51 -4.96
CA CYS A 113 7.27 -11.89 -4.63
C CYS A 113 8.76 -12.13 -4.88
N PHE A 114 9.49 -12.51 -3.84
CA PHE A 114 10.92 -12.80 -3.90
C PHE A 114 11.11 -14.32 -3.97
N GLN A 115 11.64 -14.79 -5.09
CA GLN A 115 12.07 -16.16 -5.29
C GLN A 115 13.60 -16.16 -5.26
N ALA A 116 14.17 -16.98 -4.39
CA ALA A 116 15.61 -17.07 -4.19
C ALA A 116 16.06 -18.51 -4.44
N SER A 117 17.20 -18.69 -5.09
CA SER A 117 17.84 -19.99 -5.27
C SER A 117 19.30 -19.90 -4.87
N ILE A 118 19.75 -20.86 -4.07
CA ILE A 118 21.12 -20.95 -3.57
C ILE A 118 21.87 -22.06 -4.30
N SER A 119 23.18 -21.88 -4.49
CA SER A 119 24.05 -22.96 -4.95
C SER A 119 24.58 -23.73 -3.75
N LEU A 120 24.34 -25.04 -3.72
CA LEU A 120 24.90 -25.95 -2.74
C LEU A 120 26.36 -26.27 -3.06
N PRO A 121 27.16 -26.73 -2.08
CA PRO A 121 28.55 -27.16 -2.32
C PRO A 121 28.69 -28.25 -3.39
N THR A 122 27.62 -29.03 -3.63
CA THR A 122 27.53 -30.05 -4.68
C THR A 122 27.41 -29.47 -6.09
N GLY A 123 27.19 -28.15 -6.23
CA GLY A 123 26.87 -27.47 -7.49
C GLY A 123 25.38 -27.47 -7.83
N GLU A 124 24.54 -28.15 -7.04
CA GLU A 124 23.09 -28.18 -7.21
C GLU A 124 22.47 -26.82 -6.84
N ILE A 125 21.44 -26.41 -7.60
CA ILE A 125 20.66 -25.21 -7.33
C ILE A 125 19.43 -25.60 -6.51
N CYS A 126 19.37 -25.10 -5.28
CA CYS A 126 18.25 -25.34 -4.37
C CYS A 126 17.34 -24.09 -4.33
N PRO A 127 16.09 -24.17 -4.82
CA PRO A 127 15.13 -23.08 -4.68
C PRO A 127 14.63 -22.98 -3.22
N LEU A 128 14.54 -21.75 -2.72
CA LEU A 128 13.93 -21.42 -1.45
C LEU A 128 12.43 -21.13 -1.63
N GLU A 129 11.67 -21.21 -0.55
CA GLU A 129 10.25 -20.86 -0.56
C GLU A 129 10.05 -19.38 -0.95
N PRO A 130 9.12 -19.08 -1.88
CA PRO A 130 8.81 -17.70 -2.25
C PRO A 130 8.22 -16.91 -1.08
N VAL A 131 8.70 -15.68 -0.88
CA VAL A 131 8.19 -14.77 0.16
C VAL A 131 7.62 -13.50 -0.47
N VAL A 132 6.51 -13.00 0.07
CA VAL A 132 5.84 -11.80 -0.44
C VAL A 132 6.03 -10.59 0.47
N SER A 133 6.18 -9.39 -0.11
CA SER A 133 6.22 -8.13 0.62
C SER A 133 4.85 -7.76 1.18
N GLN A 134 4.80 -6.68 1.98
CA GLN A 134 3.55 -5.95 2.20
C GLN A 134 2.97 -5.44 0.87
N PRO A 135 1.63 -5.23 0.77
CA PRO A 135 1.02 -4.68 -0.43
C PRO A 135 1.60 -3.31 -0.79
N ILE A 136 1.69 -3.05 -2.09
CA ILE A 136 2.06 -1.77 -2.67
C ILE A 136 0.83 -1.27 -3.41
N TYR A 137 0.40 -0.06 -3.07
CA TYR A 137 -0.83 0.54 -3.58
C TYR A 137 -0.54 1.63 -4.63
N ASP A 138 -1.38 1.72 -5.66
CA ASP A 138 -1.33 2.81 -6.63
C ASP A 138 -1.86 4.10 -5.99
N ASN A 139 -0.97 5.07 -5.78
CA ASN A 139 -1.33 6.35 -5.19
C ASN A 139 -2.16 7.24 -6.14
N ARG A 140 -2.31 6.86 -7.42
CA ARG A 140 -3.19 7.57 -8.37
C ARG A 140 -4.64 7.11 -8.29
N ALA A 141 -4.89 5.91 -7.77
CA ALA A 141 -6.22 5.33 -7.68
C ALA A 141 -6.91 5.84 -6.41
N PRO A 142 -8.06 6.55 -6.48
CA PRO A 142 -8.62 7.21 -5.30
C PRO A 142 -9.05 6.27 -4.17
N ASN A 143 -9.32 4.99 -4.49
CA ASN A 143 -9.64 3.95 -3.52
C ASN A 143 -8.43 3.44 -2.72
N THR A 144 -7.21 3.72 -3.17
CA THR A 144 -5.96 3.28 -2.50
C THR A 144 -4.94 4.42 -2.33
N ALA A 145 -5.29 5.64 -2.74
CA ALA A 145 -4.46 6.82 -2.62
C ALA A 145 -4.24 7.20 -1.15
N GLU A 146 -3.03 7.58 -0.80
CA GLU A 146 -2.65 8.08 0.53
C GLU A 146 -3.62 9.18 0.98
N LEU A 147 -4.09 9.08 2.23
CA LEU A 147 -4.99 10.08 2.79
C LEU A 147 -4.18 11.26 3.32
N LYS A 148 -4.60 12.47 2.94
CA LYS A 148 -3.91 13.68 3.37
C LYS A 148 -4.87 14.82 3.65
N ILE A 149 -4.78 15.39 4.85
CA ILE A 149 -5.40 16.66 5.20
C ILE A 149 -4.46 17.78 4.74
N CYS A 150 -4.94 18.63 3.85
CA CYS A 150 -4.15 19.73 3.30
C CYS A 150 -4.36 21.01 4.11
N ARG A 151 -5.61 21.38 4.40
CA ARG A 151 -5.96 22.57 5.19
C ARG A 151 -7.29 22.38 5.90
N VAL A 152 -7.47 23.08 7.01
CA VAL A 152 -8.75 23.19 7.72
C VAL A 152 -9.05 24.65 8.02
N ASN A 153 -10.33 25.04 8.03
CA ASN A 153 -10.72 26.41 8.35
C ASN A 153 -10.63 26.73 9.85
N LYS A 154 -10.82 25.71 10.71
CA LYS A 154 -10.77 25.80 12.18
C LYS A 154 -10.09 24.55 12.72
N ASN A 155 -9.27 24.72 13.74
CA ASN A 155 -8.55 23.67 14.47
C ASN A 155 -8.82 23.74 15.99
N SER A 156 -10.01 24.21 16.35
CA SER A 156 -10.53 24.23 17.72
C SER A 156 -12.05 24.38 17.66
N GLY A 157 -12.74 23.98 18.74
CA GLY A 157 -14.19 24.02 18.83
C GLY A 157 -14.70 23.79 20.25
N SER A 158 -16.02 23.83 20.42
CA SER A 158 -16.68 23.53 21.67
C SER A 158 -16.58 22.04 21.99
N CYS A 159 -16.33 21.70 23.26
CA CYS A 159 -16.37 20.31 23.75
C CYS A 159 -17.74 19.65 23.56
N ARG A 160 -18.81 20.43 23.36
CA ARG A 160 -20.15 19.92 23.04
C ARG A 160 -20.30 19.44 21.59
N GLY A 161 -19.31 19.67 20.74
CA GLY A 161 -19.36 19.37 19.32
C GLY A 161 -20.33 20.26 18.54
N GLY A 162 -20.56 19.91 17.28
CA GLY A 162 -21.49 20.61 16.38
C GLY A 162 -20.89 21.75 15.57
N ASP A 163 -19.62 22.10 15.80
CA ASP A 163 -18.92 23.11 15.02
C ASP A 163 -18.72 22.63 13.58
N GLU A 164 -19.11 23.47 12.61
CA GLU A 164 -18.93 23.16 11.20
C GLU A 164 -17.50 23.47 10.75
N ILE A 165 -16.86 22.44 10.18
CA ILE A 165 -15.47 22.45 9.72
C ILE A 165 -15.44 22.20 8.21
N PHE A 166 -14.62 22.99 7.52
CA PHE A 166 -14.29 22.84 6.11
C PHE A 166 -12.87 22.29 6.03
N LEU A 167 -12.75 21.06 5.54
CA LEU A 167 -11.48 20.34 5.42
C LEU A 167 -11.15 20.15 3.95
N LEU A 168 -9.99 20.64 3.52
CA LEU A 168 -9.42 20.40 2.20
C LEU A 168 -8.47 19.21 2.28
N CYS A 169 -8.58 18.27 1.35
CA CYS A 169 -7.81 17.04 1.33
C CYS A 169 -7.42 16.63 -0.10
N ASP A 170 -6.52 15.66 -0.19
CA ASP A 170 -6.29 14.93 -1.44
C ASP A 170 -7.52 14.07 -1.80
N LYS A 171 -7.53 13.46 -2.99
CA LYS A 171 -8.73 12.79 -3.53
C LYS A 171 -9.22 11.65 -2.63
N VAL A 172 -10.48 11.73 -2.19
CA VAL A 172 -11.17 10.69 -1.40
C VAL A 172 -12.41 10.13 -2.10
N GLN A 173 -12.87 8.95 -1.69
CA GLN A 173 -14.15 8.38 -2.12
C GLN A 173 -15.21 8.70 -1.06
N LYS A 174 -16.31 9.34 -1.47
CA LYS A 174 -17.34 9.83 -0.52
C LYS A 174 -18.09 8.70 0.20
N GLU A 175 -18.13 7.51 -0.40
CA GLU A 175 -18.73 6.30 0.16
C GLU A 175 -17.83 5.60 1.18
N ASP A 176 -16.53 5.92 1.20
CA ASP A 176 -15.50 5.19 1.93
C ASP A 176 -14.50 6.15 2.57
N ILE A 177 -15.00 7.16 3.29
CA ILE A 177 -14.18 8.12 4.01
C ILE A 177 -14.88 8.57 5.29
N GLU A 178 -14.11 8.79 6.35
CA GLU A 178 -14.58 9.40 7.58
C GLU A 178 -13.52 10.29 8.21
N VAL A 179 -13.97 11.27 9.01
CA VAL A 179 -13.11 12.12 9.82
C VAL A 179 -13.14 11.59 11.25
N ARG A 180 -11.99 11.16 11.76
CA ARG A 180 -11.83 10.55 13.08
C ARG A 180 -11.11 11.51 14.01
N PHE A 181 -11.73 11.78 15.15
CA PHE A 181 -11.14 12.45 16.30
C PHE A 181 -10.77 11.40 17.35
N TYR A 182 -9.62 11.55 18.01
CA TYR A 182 -9.20 10.61 19.04
C TYR A 182 -8.23 11.24 20.05
N LEU A 183 -8.27 10.73 21.28
CA LEU A 183 -7.33 11.02 22.36
C LEU A 183 -7.36 9.83 23.33
N ASP A 184 -6.21 9.19 23.55
CA ASP A 184 -6.09 7.96 24.35
C ASP A 184 -7.14 6.90 23.95
N SER A 185 -8.11 6.62 24.83
CA SER A 185 -9.20 5.67 24.60
C SER A 185 -10.45 6.29 23.98
N TRP A 186 -10.54 7.62 23.89
CA TRP A 186 -11.68 8.30 23.29
C TRP A 186 -11.55 8.37 21.77
N GLU A 187 -12.63 8.06 21.07
CA GLU A 187 -12.78 8.24 19.63
C GLU A 187 -14.15 8.86 19.32
N GLY A 188 -14.17 9.86 18.45
CA GLY A 188 -15.37 10.47 17.91
C GLY A 188 -15.30 10.59 16.39
N LYS A 189 -16.44 10.53 15.69
CA LYS A 189 -16.51 10.71 14.24
C LYS A 189 -17.13 12.04 13.88
N GLY A 190 -16.51 12.79 12.97
CA GLY A 190 -17.13 13.94 12.35
C GLY A 190 -18.41 13.53 11.65
N SER A 191 -19.49 14.29 11.85
CA SER A 191 -20.79 14.01 11.27
C SER A 191 -20.95 14.73 9.93
N PHE A 192 -21.14 13.97 8.86
CA PHE A 192 -21.41 14.46 7.50
C PHE A 192 -22.07 13.36 6.67
N SER A 193 -22.65 13.76 5.54
CA SER A 193 -23.22 12.88 4.53
C SER A 193 -22.35 12.84 3.27
N GLN A 194 -22.62 11.90 2.36
CA GLN A 194 -21.92 11.84 1.07
C GLN A 194 -22.07 13.12 0.24
N ALA A 195 -23.14 13.89 0.43
CA ALA A 195 -23.38 15.15 -0.27
C ALA A 195 -22.44 16.28 0.20
N ASP A 196 -21.90 16.15 1.42
CA ASP A 196 -20.99 17.13 2.01
C ASP A 196 -19.53 16.92 1.56
N VAL A 197 -19.27 15.85 0.80
CA VAL A 197 -17.97 15.61 0.15
C VAL A 197 -17.96 16.32 -1.21
N HIS A 198 -17.31 17.48 -1.25
CA HIS A 198 -17.27 18.32 -2.44
C HIS A 198 -16.17 17.89 -3.40
N ARG A 199 -16.58 17.34 -4.56
CA ARG A 199 -15.71 16.99 -5.69
C ARG A 199 -14.49 16.13 -5.28
N GLN A 200 -14.66 15.27 -4.28
CA GLN A 200 -13.63 14.37 -3.73
C GLN A 200 -12.43 15.06 -3.09
N VAL A 201 -12.40 16.39 -2.94
CA VAL A 201 -11.22 17.14 -2.48
C VAL A 201 -11.50 18.05 -1.29
N ALA A 202 -12.74 18.07 -0.83
CA ALA A 202 -13.12 18.75 0.39
C ALA A 202 -14.27 18.03 1.11
N ILE A 203 -14.30 18.14 2.42
CA ILE A 203 -15.34 17.59 3.28
C ILE A 203 -15.82 18.71 4.20
N VAL A 204 -17.14 18.93 4.21
CA VAL A 204 -17.79 19.75 5.25
C VAL A 204 -18.39 18.81 6.28
N PHE A 205 -18.05 18.98 7.55
CA PHE A 205 -18.57 18.10 8.61
C PHE A 205 -18.76 18.87 9.92
N ARG A 206 -19.51 18.26 10.85
CA ARG A 206 -19.66 18.77 12.22
C ARG A 206 -18.83 17.97 13.20
N THR A 207 -18.17 18.66 14.13
CA THR A 207 -17.34 18.01 15.15
C THR A 207 -18.17 17.10 16.06
N PRO A 208 -17.64 15.93 16.47
CA PRO A 208 -18.28 15.11 17.49
C PRO A 208 -18.19 15.78 18.87
N PRO A 209 -19.15 15.52 19.78
CA PRO A 209 -19.00 15.91 21.19
C PRO A 209 -17.82 15.17 21.83
N TYR A 210 -17.03 15.89 22.63
CA TYR A 210 -15.98 15.32 23.46
C TYR A 210 -16.58 14.55 24.65
N SER A 211 -15.80 13.64 25.25
CA SER A 211 -16.26 12.80 26.37
C SER A 211 -16.66 13.61 27.61
N ASP A 212 -15.93 14.69 27.90
CA ASP A 212 -16.22 15.60 29.00
C ASP A 212 -16.93 16.88 28.49
N PRO A 213 -18.22 17.09 28.83
CA PRO A 213 -18.97 18.28 28.42
C PRO A 213 -18.67 19.52 29.27
N HIS A 214 -17.87 19.41 30.34
CA HIS A 214 -17.58 20.46 31.32
C HIS A 214 -16.09 20.80 31.41
N LEU A 215 -15.40 20.80 30.27
CA LEU A 215 -14.00 21.21 30.19
C LEU A 215 -13.78 22.60 30.83
N THR A 216 -12.86 22.65 31.78
CA THR A 216 -12.39 23.88 32.42
C THR A 216 -11.16 24.45 31.70
N GLU A 217 -10.40 23.61 31.00
CA GLU A 217 -9.23 23.98 30.20
C GLU A 217 -9.28 23.33 28.81
N PRO A 218 -8.62 23.92 27.79
CA PRO A 218 -8.55 23.35 26.46
C PRO A 218 -7.84 21.99 26.46
N VAL A 219 -8.44 21.00 25.79
CA VAL A 219 -7.86 19.67 25.59
C VAL A 219 -7.49 19.53 24.12
N ARG A 220 -6.25 19.13 23.84
CA ARG A 220 -5.78 18.84 22.48
C ARG A 220 -6.11 17.40 22.12
N VAL A 221 -6.91 17.22 21.08
CA VAL A 221 -7.18 15.90 20.50
C VAL A 221 -6.50 15.80 19.13
N LYS A 222 -6.44 14.59 18.59
CA LYS A 222 -5.97 14.35 17.23
C LYS A 222 -7.15 14.17 16.30
N MET A 223 -7.06 14.77 15.11
CA MET A 223 -8.02 14.64 14.01
C MET A 223 -7.29 14.08 12.78
N GLN A 224 -7.87 13.07 12.13
CA GLN A 224 -7.32 12.48 10.92
C GLN A 224 -8.43 11.99 9.97
N LEU A 225 -8.10 11.80 8.70
CA LEU A 225 -8.94 11.04 7.78
C LEU A 225 -8.72 9.55 8.02
N ARG A 226 -9.78 8.74 7.89
CA ARG A 226 -9.71 7.28 7.91
C ARG A 226 -10.54 6.73 6.74
N ARG A 227 -9.99 5.77 6.00
CA ARG A 227 -10.73 5.01 4.98
C ARG A 227 -11.21 3.70 5.63
N PRO A 228 -12.53 3.49 5.80
CA PRO A 228 -13.05 2.31 6.49
C PRO A 228 -12.68 0.97 5.83
N SER A 229 -12.63 0.91 4.50
CA SER A 229 -12.42 -0.34 3.76
C SER A 229 -11.08 -1.02 4.00
N ASP A 230 -9.99 -0.26 4.16
CA ASP A 230 -8.63 -0.76 4.38
C ASP A 230 -8.02 -0.31 5.72
N ARG A 231 -8.74 0.54 6.47
CA ARG A 231 -8.32 1.16 7.74
C ARG A 231 -7.11 2.08 7.61
N GLU A 232 -6.78 2.51 6.39
CA GLU A 232 -5.74 3.51 6.15
C GLU A 232 -6.12 4.83 6.83
N VAL A 233 -5.14 5.53 7.36
CA VAL A 233 -5.32 6.83 8.03
C VAL A 233 -4.36 7.86 7.45
N SER A 234 -4.76 9.14 7.47
CA SER A 234 -3.84 10.24 7.19
C SER A 234 -2.93 10.51 8.38
N GLU A 235 -1.85 11.27 8.15
CA GLU A 235 -1.14 11.93 9.25
C GLU A 235 -2.12 12.74 10.12
N PRO A 236 -1.99 12.66 11.46
CA PRO A 236 -2.91 13.33 12.37
C PRO A 236 -2.59 14.82 12.53
N MET A 237 -3.65 15.62 12.62
CA MET A 237 -3.62 17.06 12.91
C MET A 237 -4.11 17.31 14.33
N ASP A 238 -3.58 18.34 15.01
CA ASP A 238 -4.12 18.79 16.28
C ASP A 238 -5.44 19.56 16.10
N PHE A 239 -6.40 19.28 16.97
CA PHE A 239 -7.67 20.00 17.10
C PHE A 239 -7.94 20.34 18.57
#